data_AF-A0A919KA94-F1
#
_entry.id   AF-A0A919KA94-F1
#
_cell.length_a   1.000
_cell.length_b   1.000
_cell.length_c   1.000
_cell.angle_alpha   90.00
_cell.angle_beta   90.00
_cell.angle_gamma   90.00
#
_symmetry.space_group_name_H-M   'P 1'
#
loop_
_entity.id
_entity.type
_entity.pdbx_description
1 polymer ?
#
loop_
_entity_poly.entity_id
_entity_poly.type
_entity_poly.pdbx_seq_one_letter_code
_entity_poly.pdbx_strand_id
1 'polypeptide(L)'
;MNLLSGLRAGWYGIVAPYPPPPTCATDPDHQAGGSPGLWAVRWDWPDGTHEFIGLQRDEAAAAVVWSGQVLRWRRCPCRPRMSVVAISGHDFWLHARHRRGCMAPDCPVAAGVVAS
;
A
#
# COMPACT_ATOMS: atom_id res chain seq x y z
N MET A 1 26.93 20.86 50.88
CA MET A 1 25.96 21.66 50.11
C MET A 1 25.00 20.69 49.45
N ASN A 2 23.76 20.65 49.95
CA ASN A 2 22.64 19.87 49.39
C ASN A 2 21.96 20.66 48.26
N LEU A 3 21.46 19.95 47.24
CA LEU A 3 20.23 20.16 46.45
C LEU A 3 20.29 19.13 45.29
N LEU A 4 19.73 17.92 45.42
CA LEU A 4 18.32 17.51 45.22
C LEU A 4 17.86 17.44 43.76
N SER A 5 17.33 16.25 43.42
CA SER A 5 16.29 15.96 42.42
C SER A 5 16.72 16.10 40.96
N GLY A 6 16.54 15.15 40.05
CA GLY A 6 15.64 14.01 39.83
C GLY A 6 15.76 13.76 38.30
N LEU A 7 15.33 12.72 37.62
CA LEU A 7 14.52 11.53 37.84
C LEU A 7 15.01 10.54 36.79
N ARG A 8 15.06 9.25 37.15
CA ARG A 8 15.09 8.15 36.18
C ARG A 8 13.84 8.24 35.30
N ALA A 9 14.01 8.17 33.98
CA ALA A 9 12.93 7.81 33.08
C ALA A 9 13.44 6.68 32.18
N GLY A 10 13.17 5.44 32.63
CA GLY A 10 13.26 4.28 31.77
C GLY A 10 12.17 4.38 30.71
N TRP A 11 12.55 4.25 29.45
CA TRP A 11 11.61 4.12 28.36
C TRP A 11 11.14 2.68 28.30
N TYR A 12 10.18 2.34 29.16
CA TYR A 12 9.29 1.22 28.90
C TYR A 12 8.45 1.62 27.69
N GLY A 13 8.74 1.02 26.53
CA GLY A 13 7.90 1.14 25.34
C GLY A 13 6.53 0.55 25.63
N ILE A 14 5.59 1.42 26.01
CA ILE A 14 4.18 1.09 26.09
C ILE A 14 3.71 0.83 24.66
N VAL A 15 3.26 -0.40 24.42
CA VAL A 15 2.41 -0.77 23.29
C VAL A 15 1.18 0.14 23.36
N ALA A 16 1.15 1.17 22.51
CA ALA A 16 -0.05 1.97 22.35
C ALA A 16 -1.08 1.13 21.57
N PRO A 17 -2.28 0.89 22.11
CA PRO A 17 -3.38 0.34 21.35
C PRO A 17 -3.86 1.40 20.35
N TYR A 18 -4.11 0.97 19.11
CA TYR A 18 -4.70 1.76 18.03
C TYR A 18 -5.73 2.80 18.49
N PRO A 19 -5.63 4.08 18.09
CA PRO A 19 -6.80 4.94 18.02
C PRO A 19 -7.64 4.59 16.78
N PRO A 20 -8.98 4.43 16.89
CA PRO A 20 -9.87 4.50 15.73
C PRO A 20 -9.92 5.93 15.17
N PRO A 21 -10.25 6.11 13.88
CA PRO A 21 -10.01 7.35 13.17
C PRO A 21 -11.06 8.43 13.50
N PRO A 22 -10.65 9.67 13.79
CA PRO A 22 -11.47 10.83 13.48
C PRO A 22 -11.22 11.23 12.03
N THR A 23 -12.27 11.05 11.24
CA THR A 23 -12.57 11.72 9.98
C THR A 23 -11.96 13.12 9.85
N CYS A 24 -11.49 13.46 8.65
CA CYS A 24 -11.11 14.80 8.22
C CYS A 24 -9.74 15.29 8.71
N ALA A 25 -8.68 14.55 8.36
CA ALA A 25 -7.41 15.15 8.02
C ALA A 25 -6.98 14.58 6.66
N THR A 26 -7.48 15.20 5.59
CA THR A 26 -6.79 15.23 4.31
C THR A 26 -5.45 15.89 4.60
N ASP A 27 -4.44 15.06 4.85
CA ASP A 27 -3.05 15.47 4.76
C ASP A 27 -2.69 15.30 3.27
N PRO A 28 -2.72 16.36 2.44
CA PRO A 28 -2.36 16.25 1.03
C PRO A 28 -0.89 15.80 0.84
N ASP A 29 -0.10 15.82 1.92
CA ASP A 29 1.33 15.56 1.91
C ASP A 29 1.73 14.20 2.51
N HIS A 30 0.77 13.32 2.85
CA HIS A 30 1.08 11.88 3.02
C HIS A 30 1.24 11.15 1.66
N GLN A 31 1.61 11.89 0.62
CA GLN A 31 2.30 11.35 -0.53
C GLN A 31 3.69 10.89 -0.05
N ALA A 32 3.86 9.58 0.16
CA ALA A 32 5.18 8.99 0.23
C ALA A 32 6.01 9.54 -0.96
N GLY A 33 7.06 10.30 -0.64
CA GLY A 33 7.76 11.20 -1.56
C GLY A 33 8.36 10.52 -2.78
N GLY A 34 7.59 10.49 -3.85
CA GLY A 34 8.01 10.18 -5.21
C GLY A 34 6.81 10.37 -6.11
N SER A 35 6.90 11.26 -7.10
CA SER A 35 5.80 11.50 -8.04
C SER A 35 5.22 10.16 -8.53
N PRO A 36 3.92 9.88 -8.40
CA PRO A 36 3.31 8.67 -8.94
C PRO A 36 3.29 8.79 -10.46
N GLY A 37 4.43 8.55 -11.10
CA GLY A 37 4.60 8.59 -12.55
C GLY A 37 4.42 7.22 -13.21
N LEU A 38 4.07 6.19 -12.43
CA LEU A 38 3.91 4.82 -12.91
C LEU A 38 2.65 4.19 -12.32
N TRP A 39 2.10 3.25 -13.09
CA TRP A 39 0.86 2.55 -12.81
C TRP A 39 1.09 1.05 -12.90
N ALA A 40 0.47 0.28 -12.01
CA ALA A 40 0.57 -1.18 -12.04
C ALA A 40 -0.78 -1.81 -11.69
N VAL A 41 -0.91 -3.10 -12.01
CA VAL A 41 -2.04 -3.89 -11.55
C VAL A 41 -1.67 -4.52 -10.23
N ARG A 42 -2.43 -4.20 -9.18
CA ARG A 42 -2.38 -4.87 -7.89
C ARG A 42 -3.26 -6.11 -7.93
N TRP A 43 -2.73 -7.24 -7.49
CA TRP A 43 -3.43 -8.48 -7.23
C TRP A 43 -3.54 -8.67 -5.72
N ASP A 44 -4.75 -8.82 -5.22
CA ASP A 44 -5.03 -9.19 -3.83
C ASP A 44 -5.52 -10.64 -3.80
N TRP A 45 -4.72 -11.53 -3.24
CA TRP A 45 -5.00 -12.95 -3.15
C TRP A 45 -5.95 -13.25 -1.97
N PRO A 46 -6.72 -14.36 -2.03
CA PRO A 46 -7.63 -14.73 -0.95
C PRO A 46 -6.95 -15.00 0.41
N ASP A 47 -5.66 -15.29 0.42
CA ASP A 47 -4.85 -15.49 1.63
C ASP A 47 -4.40 -14.18 2.30
N GLY A 48 -4.79 -13.02 1.73
CA GLY A 48 -4.43 -11.69 2.23
C GLY A 48 -3.09 -11.17 1.71
N THR A 49 -2.38 -11.95 0.88
CA THR A 49 -1.17 -11.45 0.21
C THR A 49 -1.53 -10.57 -0.98
N HIS A 50 -0.59 -9.73 -1.39
CA HIS A 50 -0.73 -8.95 -2.62
C HIS A 50 0.55 -8.89 -3.45
N GLU A 51 0.37 -8.69 -4.75
CA GLU A 51 1.42 -8.60 -5.74
C GLU A 51 1.15 -7.44 -6.71
N PHE A 52 2.21 -6.88 -7.29
CA PHE A 52 2.11 -5.86 -8.34
C PHE A 52 2.68 -6.40 -9.64
N ILE A 53 1.96 -6.20 -10.74
CA ILE A 53 2.40 -6.65 -12.07
C ILE A 53 2.19 -5.55 -13.12
N GLY A 54 2.93 -5.68 -14.23
CA GLY A 54 2.65 -4.91 -15.44
C GLY A 54 2.84 -3.40 -15.28
N LEU A 55 3.96 -2.97 -14.68
CA LEU A 55 4.32 -1.56 -14.52
C LEU A 55 4.27 -0.81 -15.86
N GLN A 56 3.47 0.25 -15.91
CA GLN A 56 3.25 1.16 -17.05
C GLN A 56 3.54 2.60 -16.67
N ARG A 57 3.70 3.46 -17.68
CA ARG A 57 3.86 4.91 -17.49
C ARG A 57 2.52 5.66 -17.42
N ASP A 58 1.44 5.02 -17.84
CA ASP A 58 0.11 5.61 -17.91
C ASP A 58 -0.95 4.64 -17.38
N GLU A 59 -2.03 5.21 -16.84
CA GLU A 59 -3.13 4.46 -16.24
C GLU A 59 -3.91 3.65 -17.27
N ALA A 60 -4.08 4.18 -18.48
CA ALA A 60 -4.84 3.52 -19.54
C ALA A 60 -4.16 2.23 -20.01
N ALA A 61 -2.84 2.22 -20.18
CA ALA A 61 -2.06 1.04 -20.48
C ALA A 61 -2.13 0.03 -19.33
N ALA A 62 -2.08 0.48 -18.07
CA ALA A 62 -2.27 -0.40 -16.93
C ALA A 62 -3.69 -1.01 -16.91
N ALA A 63 -4.71 -0.27 -17.31
CA ALA A 63 -6.09 -0.75 -17.46
C ALA A 63 -6.24 -1.79 -18.59
N VAL A 64 -5.49 -1.65 -19.69
CA VAL A 64 -5.41 -2.68 -20.75
C VAL A 64 -4.80 -3.97 -20.20
N VAL A 65 -3.71 -3.87 -19.43
CA VAL A 65 -3.11 -5.03 -18.76
C VAL A 65 -4.10 -5.66 -17.77
N TRP A 66 -4.75 -4.85 -16.93
CA TRP A 66 -5.77 -5.31 -15.99
C TRP A 66 -6.89 -6.09 -16.70
N SER A 67 -7.41 -5.56 -17.80
CA SER A 67 -8.46 -6.21 -18.60
C SER A 67 -8.03 -7.58 -19.10
N GLY A 68 -6.79 -7.69 -19.60
CA GLY A 68 -6.22 -8.98 -20.03
C GLY A 68 -6.11 -9.99 -18.88
N GLN A 69 -5.74 -9.53 -17.68
CA GLN A 69 -5.65 -10.39 -16.50
C GLN A 69 -7.03 -10.82 -15.99
N VAL A 70 -8.00 -9.91 -15.96
CA VAL A 70 -9.38 -10.27 -15.61
C VAL A 70 -9.91 -11.37 -16.52
N LEU A 71 -9.66 -11.27 -17.84
CA LEU A 71 -10.04 -12.30 -18.79
C LEU A 71 -9.31 -13.62 -18.55
N ARG A 72 -7.99 -13.57 -18.30
CA ARG A 72 -7.17 -14.75 -17.99
C ARG A 72 -7.68 -15.52 -16.77
N TRP A 73 -8.01 -14.80 -15.71
CA TRP A 73 -8.40 -15.39 -14.43
C TRP A 73 -9.91 -15.61 -14.28
N ARG A 74 -10.71 -15.26 -15.29
CA ARG A 74 -12.18 -15.35 -15.25
C ARG A 74 -12.72 -16.73 -14.88
N ARG A 75 -11.99 -17.80 -15.24
CA ARG A 75 -12.39 -19.20 -15.01
C ARG A 75 -11.66 -19.87 -13.86
N CYS A 76 -10.79 -19.17 -13.15
CA CYS A 76 -10.01 -19.74 -12.07
C CYS A 76 -10.76 -19.62 -10.73
N PRO A 77 -10.97 -20.72 -9.99
CA PRO A 77 -11.61 -20.67 -8.67
C PRO A 77 -10.77 -19.90 -7.65
N CYS A 78 -9.44 -19.92 -7.80
CA CYS A 78 -8.51 -19.14 -6.98
C CYS A 78 -8.06 -17.87 -7.72
N ARG A 79 -9.00 -16.98 -8.05
CA ARG A 79 -8.70 -15.70 -8.71
C ARG A 79 -8.35 -14.61 -7.69
N PRO A 80 -7.34 -13.77 -7.92
CA PRO A 80 -7.12 -12.60 -7.10
C PRO A 80 -8.18 -11.53 -7.40
N ARG A 81 -8.45 -10.65 -6.43
CA ARG A 81 -9.06 -9.35 -6.72
C ARG A 81 -8.01 -8.48 -7.39
N MET A 82 -8.41 -7.67 -8.35
CA MET A 82 -7.47 -6.89 -9.15
C MET A 82 -7.88 -5.43 -9.20
N SER A 83 -6.92 -4.53 -9.06
CA SER A 83 -7.11 -3.10 -9.21
C SER A 83 -5.93 -2.45 -9.91
N VAL A 84 -6.15 -1.30 -10.54
CA VAL A 84 -5.08 -0.46 -11.07
C VAL A 84 -4.68 0.52 -9.97
N VAL A 85 -3.38 0.65 -9.72
CA VAL A 85 -2.83 1.50 -8.66
C VAL A 85 -1.67 2.33 -9.19
N ALA A 86 -1.56 3.55 -8.66
CA ALA A 86 -0.34 4.33 -8.82
C ALA A 86 0.74 3.80 -7.87
N ILE A 87 1.97 3.68 -8.34
CA ILE A 87 3.07 3.09 -7.57
C ILE A 87 4.41 3.72 -7.94
N SER A 88 5.32 3.82 -6.99
CA SER A 88 6.70 4.21 -7.29
C SER A 88 7.45 3.07 -7.98
N GLY A 89 8.42 3.39 -8.83
CA GLY A 89 9.28 2.36 -9.43
C GLY A 89 10.03 1.56 -8.36
N HIS A 90 10.46 2.22 -7.28
CA HIS A 90 11.13 1.58 -6.16
C HIS A 90 10.27 0.52 -5.48
N ASP A 91 9.02 0.85 -5.12
CA ASP A 91 8.10 -0.07 -4.45
C ASP A 91 7.77 -1.25 -5.35
N PHE A 92 7.54 -1.01 -6.64
CA PHE A 92 7.31 -2.09 -7.59
C PHE A 92 8.47 -3.10 -7.60
N TRP A 93 9.72 -2.60 -7.68
CA TRP A 93 10.90 -3.47 -7.67
C TRP A 93 11.12 -4.16 -6.32
N LEU A 94 10.83 -3.47 -5.21
CA LEU A 94 10.89 -4.04 -3.87
C LEU A 94 9.93 -5.22 -3.75
N HIS A 95 8.70 -5.10 -4.26
CA HIS A 95 7.73 -6.19 -4.31
C HIS A 95 8.16 -7.33 -5.24
N ALA A 96 8.66 -7.01 -6.43
CA ALA A 96 9.09 -8.03 -7.40
C ALA A 96 10.26 -8.91 -6.88
N ARG A 97 11.18 -8.31 -6.11
CA ARG A 97 12.43 -8.97 -5.69
C ARG A 97 12.42 -9.45 -4.24
N HIS A 98 11.82 -8.69 -3.33
CA HIS A 98 12.05 -8.85 -1.89
C HIS A 98 10.77 -9.04 -1.07
N ARG A 99 9.58 -8.71 -1.59
CA ARG A 99 8.31 -8.84 -0.87
C ARG A 99 7.29 -9.73 -1.60
N ARG A 100 7.72 -10.91 -2.05
CA ARG A 100 6.78 -11.95 -2.49
C ARG A 100 5.94 -12.40 -1.30
N GLY A 101 4.61 -12.42 -1.45
CA GLY A 101 3.69 -12.74 -0.36
C GLY A 101 3.51 -11.61 0.68
N CYS A 102 3.69 -10.35 0.28
CA CYS A 102 3.50 -9.22 1.19
C CYS A 102 2.05 -9.12 1.67
N MET A 103 1.86 -8.85 2.97
CA MET A 103 0.55 -8.60 3.61
C MET A 103 0.45 -7.21 4.25
N ALA A 104 1.43 -6.34 3.99
CA ALA A 104 1.48 -5.04 4.65
C ALA A 104 0.30 -4.15 4.19
N PRO A 105 -0.45 -3.52 5.12
CA PRO A 105 -1.68 -2.80 4.81
C PRO A 105 -1.43 -1.41 4.18
N ASP A 106 -0.21 -0.89 4.32
CA ASP A 106 0.24 0.41 3.84
C ASP A 106 0.76 0.38 2.38
N CYS A 107 0.79 -0.79 1.76
CA CYS A 107 1.18 -0.91 0.36
C CYS A 107 0.16 -0.23 -0.58
N PRO A 108 0.60 0.34 -1.73
CA PRO A 108 -0.26 1.11 -2.62
C PRO A 108 -1.57 0.40 -2.99
N VAL A 109 -2.71 1.02 -2.66
CA VAL A 109 -4.06 0.53 -3.01
C VAL A 109 -4.67 1.42 -4.09
N ALA A 110 -5.74 0.95 -4.73
CA ALA A 110 -6.49 1.79 -5.67
C ALA A 110 -6.91 3.05 -4.94
N ALA A 111 -6.63 4.21 -5.53
CA ALA A 111 -7.24 5.45 -5.09
C ALA A 111 -8.75 5.28 -5.29
N GLY A 112 -9.46 4.92 -4.23
CA GLY A 112 -10.91 4.99 -4.23
C GLY A 112 -11.25 6.42 -4.61
N VAL A 113 -11.93 6.61 -5.74
CA VAL A 113 -12.66 7.85 -5.96
C VAL A 113 -13.61 7.95 -4.77
N VAL A 114 -13.26 8.77 -3.79
CA VAL A 114 -14.24 9.32 -2.86
C VAL A 114 -15.13 10.20 -3.72
N ALA A 115 -16.25 9.63 -4.15
CA ALA A 115 -17.32 10.42 -4.73
C ALA A 115 -17.70 11.48 -3.69
N SER A 116 -17.57 12.75 -4.08
CA SER A 116 -18.00 13.91 -3.32
C SER A 116 -19.49 13.85 -2.96
#